data_AF-A0A7H8JV50-F1
#
_entry.id   AF-A0A7H8JV50-F1
#
_cell.length_a   1.000
_cell.length_b   1.000
_cell.length_c   1.000
_cell.angle_alpha   90.00
_cell.angle_beta   90.00
_cell.angle_gamma   90.00
#
_symmetry.space_group_name_H-M   'P 1'
#
loop_
_entity.id
_entity.type
_entity.pdbx_description
1 polymer ?
#
loop_
_entity_poly.entity_id
_entity_poly.type
_entity_poly.pdbx_seq_one_letter_code
_entity_poly.pdbx_strand_id
1 'polypeptide(L)'
;MSPDEDEHSIAVLRERLRTADEEIRTPQGLWERVRESAGPESPMADRAARRRGTGFALAAALAVASLGLGSWWVFSPGQVNGQPAAAPGIRLEVHNAESVCREQHTLECALRVARTPYGRYAARDNAAGRVWAGDVLTAKCVVPDGTLVRDESGVSSTRWYAVEKGDGTHGWLPGVRTRNSTEVRVCSPDEAPRRHGGG
;
A
#
# COMPACT_ATOMS: atom_id res chain seq x y z
N MET A 1 -34.24 -16.80 3.28
CA MET A 1 -33.21 -17.60 2.63
C MET A 1 -33.18 -18.98 3.23
N SER A 2 -33.88 -19.90 2.56
CA SER A 2 -33.61 -21.33 2.60
C SER A 2 -32.39 -21.62 1.71
N PRO A 3 -31.55 -22.63 2.01
CA PRO A 3 -30.40 -22.99 1.18
C PRO A 3 -30.75 -23.26 -0.30
N ASP A 4 -31.98 -23.71 -0.54
CA ASP A 4 -32.53 -24.01 -1.87
C ASP A 4 -32.68 -22.77 -2.75
N GLU A 5 -32.92 -21.59 -2.15
CA GLU A 5 -33.03 -20.31 -2.86
C GLU A 5 -31.68 -19.88 -3.44
N ASP A 6 -30.59 -20.11 -2.69
CA ASP A 6 -29.22 -19.80 -3.10
C ASP A 6 -28.74 -20.74 -4.22
N GLU A 7 -28.99 -22.05 -4.11
CA GLU A 7 -28.57 -23.00 -5.16
C GLU A 7 -29.29 -22.75 -6.49
N HIS A 8 -30.60 -22.47 -6.47
CA HIS A 8 -31.35 -22.09 -7.66
C HIS A 8 -30.84 -20.78 -8.28
N SER A 9 -30.56 -19.77 -7.45
CA SER A 9 -29.99 -18.49 -7.91
C SER A 9 -28.62 -18.67 -8.57
N ILE A 10 -27.77 -19.53 -8.02
CA ILE A 10 -26.46 -19.88 -8.58
C ILE A 10 -26.60 -20.62 -9.92
N ALA A 11 -27.58 -21.53 -10.05
CA ALA A 11 -27.85 -22.22 -11.31
C ALA A 11 -28.26 -21.25 -12.44
N VAL A 12 -29.17 -20.32 -12.15
CA VAL A 12 -29.60 -19.27 -13.10
C VAL A 12 -28.43 -18.34 -13.49
N LEU A 13 -27.55 -18.00 -12.54
CA LEU A 13 -26.34 -17.22 -12.83
C LEU A 13 -25.35 -17.96 -13.73
N ARG A 14 -25.11 -19.25 -13.49
CA ARG A 14 -24.23 -20.08 -14.33
C ARG A 14 -24.71 -20.18 -15.77
N GLU A 15 -26.01 -20.39 -15.98
CA GLU A 15 -26.55 -20.50 -17.34
C GLU A 15 -26.50 -19.17 -18.09
N ARG A 16 -26.81 -18.05 -17.42
CA ARG A 16 -26.65 -16.70 -18.01
C ARG A 16 -25.20 -16.40 -18.41
N LEU A 17 -24.23 -16.81 -17.59
CA LEU A 17 -22.81 -16.67 -17.93
C LEU A 17 -22.43 -17.54 -19.14
N ARG A 18 -22.97 -18.77 -19.23
CA ARG A 18 -22.73 -19.67 -20.36
C ARG A 18 -23.27 -19.10 -21.68
N THR A 19 -24.49 -18.58 -21.67
CA THR A 19 -25.07 -17.89 -22.85
C THR A 19 -24.25 -16.66 -23.24
N ALA A 20 -23.84 -15.84 -22.26
CA ALA A 20 -23.05 -14.64 -22.52
C ALA A 20 -21.66 -14.96 -23.12
N ASP A 21 -21.00 -16.05 -22.68
CA ASP A 21 -19.72 -16.50 -23.22
C ASP A 21 -19.86 -17.05 -24.66
N GLU A 22 -20.94 -17.78 -24.94
CA GLU A 22 -21.28 -18.31 -26.28
C GLU A 22 -21.58 -17.18 -27.31
N GLU A 23 -21.97 -15.99 -26.85
CA GLU A 23 -22.13 -14.79 -27.69
C GLU A 23 -20.79 -14.08 -28.03
N ILE A 24 -19.69 -14.34 -27.29
CA ILE A 24 -18.40 -13.65 -27.47
C ILE A 24 -17.70 -14.14 -28.74
N ARG A 25 -17.88 -13.40 -29.84
CA ARG A 25 -17.12 -13.58 -31.08
C ARG A 25 -15.92 -12.66 -31.14
N THR A 26 -14.73 -13.25 -31.33
CA THR A 26 -13.48 -12.51 -31.56
C THR A 26 -13.57 -11.70 -32.87
N PRO A 27 -13.31 -10.37 -32.86
CA PRO A 27 -13.26 -9.59 -34.09
C PRO A 27 -12.15 -10.05 -35.04
N GLN A 28 -12.44 -10.03 -36.35
CA GLN A 28 -11.41 -10.29 -37.38
C GLN A 28 -10.26 -9.28 -37.24
N GLY A 29 -9.01 -9.74 -37.46
CA GLY A 29 -7.82 -8.90 -37.32
C GLY A 29 -7.48 -8.49 -35.88
N LEU A 30 -8.06 -9.10 -34.84
CA LEU A 30 -7.66 -8.82 -33.45
C LEU A 30 -6.23 -9.31 -33.16
N TRP A 31 -5.95 -10.58 -33.47
CA TRP A 31 -4.66 -11.21 -33.17
C TRP A 31 -3.51 -10.66 -34.01
N GLU A 32 -3.80 -10.13 -35.19
CA GLU A 32 -2.88 -9.38 -36.05
C GLU A 32 -2.48 -8.07 -35.35
N ARG A 33 -3.46 -7.24 -34.94
CA ARG A 33 -3.21 -5.99 -34.22
C ARG A 33 -2.49 -6.19 -32.88
N VAL A 34 -2.77 -7.27 -32.16
CA VAL A 34 -2.04 -7.61 -30.93
C VAL A 34 -0.56 -7.94 -31.21
N ARG A 35 -0.26 -8.68 -32.29
CA ARG A 35 1.14 -8.94 -32.71
C ARG A 35 1.84 -7.70 -33.23
N GLU A 36 1.14 -6.84 -33.96
CA GLU A 36 1.67 -5.56 -34.45
C GLU A 36 1.96 -4.58 -33.30
N SER A 37 1.11 -4.56 -32.27
CA SER A 37 1.34 -3.82 -31.02
C SER A 37 2.52 -4.38 -30.20
N ALA A 38 2.81 -5.68 -30.34
CA ALA A 38 3.94 -6.38 -29.73
C ALA A 38 5.21 -6.35 -30.60
N GLY A 39 5.37 -5.31 -31.43
CA GLY A 39 6.61 -5.04 -32.17
C GLY A 39 7.82 -4.92 -31.24
N PRO A 40 9.04 -5.19 -31.75
CA PRO A 40 10.24 -5.31 -30.90
C PRO A 40 10.54 -4.01 -30.16
N GLU A 41 10.77 -4.13 -28.85
CA GLU A 41 11.19 -3.03 -27.97
C GLU A 41 12.45 -2.37 -28.56
N SER A 42 12.32 -1.12 -29.00
CA SER A 42 13.44 -0.40 -29.62
C SER A 42 14.51 -0.11 -28.55
N PRO A 43 15.77 -0.57 -28.73
CA PRO A 43 16.79 -0.36 -27.74
C PRO A 43 17.10 1.14 -27.61
N MET A 44 16.79 1.72 -26.45
CA MET A 44 17.17 3.10 -26.12
C MET A 44 18.69 3.17 -25.94
N ALA A 45 19.38 3.42 -27.04
CA ALA A 45 20.84 3.50 -27.11
C ALA A 45 21.43 4.53 -26.13
N ASP A 46 22.60 4.19 -25.59
CA ASP A 46 23.37 5.02 -24.65
C ASP A 46 23.51 6.48 -25.08
N ARG A 47 23.09 7.40 -24.20
CA ARG A 47 23.47 8.82 -24.27
C ARG A 47 24.33 9.23 -23.08
N ALA A 48 25.46 8.55 -22.93
CA ALA A 48 26.54 8.93 -22.01
C ALA A 48 27.25 10.23 -22.51
N ALA A 49 26.62 11.39 -22.31
CA ALA A 49 27.13 12.68 -22.78
C ALA A 49 27.33 13.70 -21.63
N ARG A 50 28.56 13.72 -21.11
CA ARG A 50 29.11 14.63 -20.10
C ARG A 50 28.66 16.10 -20.24
N ARG A 51 28.31 16.76 -19.14
CA ARG A 51 28.63 18.19 -18.94
C ARG A 51 29.14 18.44 -17.52
N ARG A 52 30.38 18.94 -17.41
CA ARG A 52 30.94 19.51 -16.18
C ARG A 52 30.54 20.98 -16.10
N GLY A 53 30.30 21.50 -14.90
CA GLY A 53 29.96 22.92 -14.69
C GLY A 53 29.92 23.28 -13.22
N THR A 54 31.05 23.76 -12.68
CA THR A 54 31.17 24.32 -11.34
C THR A 54 30.66 25.76 -11.29
N GLY A 55 29.93 26.14 -10.23
CA GLY A 55 29.49 27.54 -10.02
C GLY A 55 29.09 27.80 -8.56
N PHE A 56 29.74 28.77 -7.92
CA PHE A 56 29.49 29.22 -6.54
C PHE A 56 28.26 30.13 -6.44
N ALA A 57 27.60 30.14 -5.26
CA ALA A 57 27.17 31.37 -4.58
C ALA A 57 26.86 31.10 -3.09
N LEU A 58 27.08 32.11 -2.22
CA LEU A 58 26.78 32.11 -0.78
C LEU A 58 26.06 33.42 -0.41
N ALA A 59 24.90 33.34 0.27
CA ALA A 59 24.29 34.32 1.20
C ALA A 59 22.86 33.84 1.58
N ALA A 60 22.29 33.88 2.79
CA ALA A 60 22.53 34.52 4.10
C ALA A 60 21.57 35.71 4.45
N ALA A 61 21.17 35.81 5.73
CA ALA A 61 20.16 36.72 6.35
C ALA A 61 18.67 36.40 6.01
N LEU A 62 17.71 36.20 6.95
CA LEU A 62 17.18 37.02 8.08
C LEU A 62 16.30 38.21 7.61
N ALA A 63 15.14 38.57 8.17
CA ALA A 63 14.18 38.02 9.16
C ALA A 63 12.80 38.75 8.94
N VAL A 64 11.73 38.85 9.77
CA VAL A 64 11.36 38.50 11.17
C VAL A 64 9.80 38.57 11.33
N ALA A 65 9.21 38.13 12.45
CA ALA A 65 7.84 38.44 13.01
C ALA A 65 6.58 38.39 12.09
N SER A 66 5.57 37.51 12.25
CA SER A 66 4.66 37.19 13.39
C SER A 66 3.50 38.17 13.65
N LEU A 67 2.26 37.74 13.43
CA LEU A 67 1.07 37.89 14.31
C LEU A 67 -0.17 37.29 13.64
N GLY A 68 -0.97 36.51 14.39
CA GLY A 68 -2.11 35.75 13.84
C GLY A 68 -2.91 35.02 14.93
N LEU A 69 -3.26 35.72 16.01
CA LEU A 69 -4.02 35.18 17.14
C LEU A 69 -5.49 35.60 17.04
N GLY A 70 -6.39 34.63 17.23
CA GLY A 70 -7.85 34.82 17.24
C GLY A 70 -8.52 34.42 15.92
N SER A 71 -9.73 33.83 15.92
CA SER A 71 -10.52 33.38 17.08
C SER A 71 -11.62 32.38 16.70
N TRP A 72 -11.43 31.10 17.02
CA TRP A 72 -12.47 30.06 17.14
C TRP A 72 -11.81 28.77 17.68
N TRP A 73 -12.40 27.93 18.53
CA TRP A 73 -13.71 27.96 19.22
C TRP A 73 -13.48 27.75 20.72
N VAL A 74 -14.16 28.50 21.58
CA VAL A 74 -14.40 28.08 22.98
C VAL A 74 -15.77 27.43 23.01
N PHE A 75 -15.83 26.11 23.25
CA PHE A 75 -16.89 25.42 24.02
C PHE A 75 -16.76 23.90 23.88
N SER A 76 -16.34 23.21 24.96
CA SER A 76 -16.81 21.88 25.36
C SER A 76 -16.11 21.41 26.65
N PRO A 77 -16.70 21.60 27.84
CA PRO A 77 -16.22 20.98 29.07
C PRO A 77 -16.63 19.50 29.10
N GLY A 78 -15.88 18.65 28.41
CA GLY A 78 -16.12 17.20 28.33
C GLY A 78 -15.11 16.39 29.15
N GLN A 79 -15.50 15.94 30.34
CA GLN A 79 -14.75 14.92 31.09
C GLN A 79 -14.93 13.55 30.40
N VAL A 80 -14.05 13.22 29.46
CA VAL A 80 -13.91 11.86 28.93
C VAL A 80 -12.77 11.15 29.65
N ASN A 81 -13.02 9.90 30.07
CA ASN A 81 -12.07 9.12 30.86
C ASN A 81 -10.72 8.95 30.14
N GLY A 82 -9.65 8.90 30.93
CA GLY A 82 -8.26 8.89 30.45
C GLY A 82 -7.86 7.62 29.70
N GLN A 83 -8.32 7.47 28.46
CA GLN A 83 -7.63 6.66 27.47
C GLN A 83 -6.26 7.31 27.24
N PRO A 84 -5.13 6.59 27.39
CA PRO A 84 -3.82 7.16 27.11
C PRO A 84 -3.77 7.58 25.64
N ALA A 85 -3.39 8.84 25.38
CA ALA A 85 -3.22 9.33 24.03
C ALA A 85 -2.15 8.48 23.32
N ALA A 86 -2.54 7.79 22.25
CA ALA A 86 -1.63 6.94 21.50
C ALA A 86 -0.44 7.77 21.01
N ALA A 87 0.78 7.27 21.24
CA ALA A 87 1.99 7.97 20.85
C ALA A 87 1.96 8.36 19.36
N PRO A 88 2.35 9.60 18.98
CA PRO A 88 2.19 10.09 17.62
C PRO A 88 2.91 9.18 16.62
N GLY A 89 2.15 8.65 15.65
CA GLY A 89 2.67 7.74 14.65
C GLY A 89 3.63 8.43 13.68
N ILE A 90 4.57 7.65 13.14
CA ILE A 90 5.64 8.12 12.27
C ILE A 90 5.18 7.99 10.81
N ARG A 91 5.40 9.04 10.00
CA ARG A 91 5.07 8.98 8.57
C ARG A 91 6.01 8.04 7.83
N LEU A 92 5.44 7.15 7.04
CA LEU A 92 6.12 6.08 6.31
C LEU A 92 5.66 6.10 4.85
N GLU A 93 6.61 6.14 3.92
CA GLU A 93 6.34 6.05 2.48
C GLU A 93 6.30 4.58 2.03
N VAL A 94 5.23 4.23 1.32
CA VAL A 94 5.04 2.91 0.70
C VAL A 94 5.91 2.78 -0.54
N HIS A 95 6.63 1.67 -0.65
CA HIS A 95 7.51 1.39 -1.77
C HIS A 95 7.14 0.08 -2.47
N ASN A 96 7.07 0.10 -3.81
CA ASN A 96 7.11 -1.12 -4.61
C ASN A 96 8.51 -1.32 -5.23
N ALA A 97 9.05 -2.54 -5.05
CA ALA A 97 10.33 -2.95 -5.61
C ALA A 97 10.28 -3.00 -7.15
N GLU A 98 9.14 -3.41 -7.73
CA GLU A 98 8.92 -3.42 -9.18
C GLU A 98 8.94 -1.99 -9.76
N SER A 99 9.84 -1.71 -10.70
CA SER A 99 10.04 -0.38 -11.29
C SER A 99 8.78 0.17 -11.96
N VAL A 100 8.10 -0.66 -12.76
CA VAL A 100 6.87 -0.30 -13.48
C VAL A 100 5.71 0.10 -12.55
N CYS A 101 5.75 -0.32 -11.29
CA CYS A 101 4.72 -0.04 -10.29
C CYS A 101 5.12 1.03 -9.27
N ARG A 102 6.18 1.81 -9.53
CA ARG A 102 6.56 2.97 -8.69
C ARG A 102 5.77 4.23 -9.02
N GLU A 103 5.28 4.34 -10.25
CA GLU A 103 4.57 5.51 -10.78
C GLU A 103 3.11 5.20 -11.18
N GLN A 104 2.69 3.94 -11.10
CA GLN A 104 1.36 3.48 -11.54
C GLN A 104 0.45 3.10 -10.38
N HIS A 105 -0.76 3.67 -10.37
CA HIS A 105 -1.79 3.44 -9.35
C HIS A 105 -2.92 2.50 -9.84
N THR A 106 -2.56 1.40 -10.50
CA THR A 106 -3.51 0.38 -11.01
C THR A 106 -3.74 -0.75 -10.00
N LEU A 107 -4.70 -1.64 -10.24
CA LEU A 107 -5.05 -2.74 -9.30
C LEU A 107 -3.97 -3.84 -9.22
N GLU A 108 -3.16 -3.96 -10.27
CA GLU A 108 -2.02 -4.87 -10.42
C GLU A 108 -0.85 -4.36 -9.59
N CYS A 109 -0.56 -3.06 -9.67
CA CYS A 109 0.48 -2.38 -8.89
C CYS A 109 0.10 -2.10 -7.42
N ALA A 110 -1.14 -2.44 -7.00
CA ALA A 110 -1.65 -2.14 -5.67
C ALA A 110 -1.16 -3.17 -4.63
N LEU A 111 -0.22 -2.73 -3.78
CA LEU A 111 0.30 -3.49 -2.66
C LEU A 111 -0.78 -3.72 -1.60
N ARG A 112 -0.68 -4.84 -0.89
CA ARG A 112 -1.66 -5.23 0.15
C ARG A 112 -1.28 -4.67 1.51
N VAL A 113 -2.27 -4.16 2.24
CA VAL A 113 -2.24 -4.02 3.70
C VAL A 113 -2.85 -5.28 4.29
N ALA A 114 -2.14 -5.94 5.20
CA ALA A 114 -2.54 -7.24 5.75
C ALA A 114 -3.36 -7.11 7.06
N ARG A 115 -4.18 -8.13 7.38
CA ARG A 115 -4.92 -8.20 8.65
C ARG A 115 -4.03 -8.59 9.83
N THR A 116 -3.05 -9.47 9.61
CA THR A 116 -2.11 -9.95 10.62
C THR A 116 -0.71 -10.10 10.04
N PRO A 117 0.35 -9.73 10.78
CA PRO A 117 1.74 -9.87 10.34
C PRO A 117 2.25 -11.31 10.43
N TYR A 118 1.47 -12.23 11.01
CA TYR A 118 1.81 -13.66 11.14
C TYR A 118 1.12 -14.56 10.09
N GLY A 119 0.27 -13.97 9.25
CA GLY A 119 -0.36 -14.66 8.12
C GLY A 119 0.46 -14.53 6.84
N ARG A 120 0.26 -15.45 5.89
CA ARG A 120 0.90 -15.39 4.56
C ARG A 120 0.47 -14.11 3.83
N TYR A 121 1.43 -13.24 3.48
CA TYR A 121 1.14 -11.93 2.84
C TYR A 121 0.32 -12.05 1.54
N ALA A 122 0.62 -13.06 0.71
CA ALA A 122 -0.05 -13.29 -0.56
C ALA A 122 -1.49 -13.83 -0.44
N ALA A 123 -1.94 -14.28 0.74
CA ALA A 123 -3.26 -14.89 0.91
C ALA A 123 -4.42 -13.86 0.87
N ARG A 124 -5.61 -14.29 0.40
CA ARG A 124 -6.78 -13.41 0.17
C ARG A 124 -7.51 -13.04 1.47
N ASP A 125 -7.63 -13.99 2.38
CA ASP A 125 -8.16 -13.85 3.74
C ASP A 125 -7.39 -12.82 4.57
N ASN A 126 -6.04 -12.84 4.48
CA ASN A 126 -5.18 -11.88 5.16
C ASN A 126 -5.19 -10.47 4.54
N ALA A 127 -6.10 -10.13 3.62
CA ALA A 127 -6.19 -8.78 3.03
C ALA A 127 -7.09 -7.85 3.86
N ALA A 128 -6.52 -6.77 4.39
CA ALA A 128 -7.24 -5.68 5.07
C ALA A 128 -7.57 -4.53 4.11
N GLY A 129 -6.64 -4.19 3.20
CA GLY A 129 -6.82 -3.10 2.23
C GLY A 129 -5.72 -3.07 1.17
N ARG A 130 -5.63 -1.96 0.43
CA ARG A 130 -4.64 -1.72 -0.64
C ARG A 130 -4.00 -0.35 -0.49
N VAL A 131 -2.74 -0.27 -0.88
CA VAL A 131 -1.92 0.96 -0.94
C VAL A 131 -1.00 0.91 -2.16
N TRP A 132 -0.52 2.06 -2.62
CA TRP A 132 0.33 2.16 -3.82
C TRP A 132 1.70 2.75 -3.51
N ALA A 133 2.65 2.63 -4.43
CA ALA A 133 3.92 3.32 -4.29
C ALA A 133 3.71 4.84 -4.16
N GLY A 134 4.40 5.45 -3.20
CA GLY A 134 4.22 6.86 -2.85
C GLY A 134 3.06 7.17 -1.89
N ASP A 135 2.21 6.20 -1.51
CA ASP A 135 1.25 6.41 -0.42
C ASP A 135 2.02 6.72 0.88
N VAL A 136 1.58 7.77 1.60
CA VAL A 136 2.12 8.13 2.92
C VAL A 136 1.18 7.61 4.00
N LEU A 137 1.70 6.72 4.84
CA LEU A 137 0.99 6.06 5.93
C LEU A 137 1.50 6.55 7.28
N THR A 138 0.67 6.41 8.32
CA THR A 138 1.04 6.62 9.72
C THR A 138 1.36 5.27 10.36
N ALA A 139 2.64 5.00 10.62
CA ALA A 139 3.10 3.82 11.33
C ALA A 139 3.07 4.04 12.85
N LYS A 140 2.28 3.25 13.58
CA LYS A 140 2.10 3.36 15.03
C LYS A 140 3.18 2.64 15.83
N CYS A 141 3.53 1.43 15.39
CA CYS A 141 4.54 0.56 15.99
C CYS A 141 5.02 -0.52 14.99
N VAL A 142 6.05 -1.29 15.36
CA VAL A 142 6.58 -2.41 14.56
C VAL A 142 6.55 -3.75 15.33
N VAL A 143 6.19 -4.82 14.63
CA VAL A 143 6.38 -6.22 15.05
C VAL A 143 7.64 -6.73 14.32
N PRO A 144 8.72 -7.14 15.02
CA PRO A 144 10.00 -7.51 14.39
C PRO A 144 10.05 -8.96 13.88
N ASP A 145 9.13 -9.80 14.32
CA ASP A 145 9.15 -11.26 14.25
C ASP A 145 7.98 -11.86 13.44
N GLY A 146 7.34 -11.05 12.60
CA GLY A 146 6.26 -11.51 11.70
C GLY A 146 6.75 -12.45 10.60
N THR A 147 5.82 -12.93 9.79
CA THR A 147 6.09 -13.81 8.64
C THR A 147 7.14 -13.18 7.73
N LEU A 148 8.18 -13.94 7.36
CA LEU A 148 9.19 -13.48 6.41
C LEU A 148 8.54 -13.17 5.05
N VAL A 149 8.65 -11.93 4.59
CA VAL A 149 8.27 -11.52 3.24
C VAL A 149 9.55 -11.20 2.46
N ARG A 150 9.61 -11.66 1.21
CA ARG A 150 10.64 -11.31 0.22
C ARG A 150 9.97 -10.53 -0.91
N ASP A 151 10.64 -9.52 -1.44
CA ASP A 151 10.19 -8.75 -2.61
C ASP A 151 10.83 -9.24 -3.92
N GLU A 152 10.43 -8.61 -5.01
CA GLU A 152 10.82 -8.96 -6.39
C GLU A 152 12.28 -8.59 -6.70
N SER A 153 12.88 -7.69 -5.93
CA SER A 153 14.33 -7.43 -5.96
C SER A 153 15.15 -8.45 -5.15
N GLY A 154 14.46 -9.32 -4.41
CA GLY A 154 15.03 -10.38 -3.61
C GLY A 154 15.37 -9.99 -2.17
N VAL A 155 15.09 -8.75 -1.75
CA VAL A 155 15.25 -8.27 -0.36
C VAL A 155 14.17 -8.90 0.53
N SER A 156 14.48 -9.20 1.79
CA SER A 156 13.54 -9.86 2.71
C SER A 156 13.50 -9.23 4.10
N SER A 157 12.35 -9.31 4.77
CA SER A 157 12.18 -8.83 6.16
C SER A 157 11.10 -9.59 6.93
N THR A 158 11.32 -9.73 8.24
CA THR A 158 10.33 -10.16 9.24
C THR A 158 9.68 -8.98 9.98
N ARG A 159 10.11 -7.74 9.70
CA ARG A 159 9.52 -6.53 10.30
C ARG A 159 8.20 -6.22 9.61
N TRP A 160 7.16 -5.93 10.39
CA TRP A 160 5.86 -5.48 9.92
C TRP A 160 5.41 -4.25 10.71
N TYR A 161 5.01 -3.20 10.00
CA TYR A 161 4.56 -1.95 10.60
C TYR A 161 3.04 -1.94 10.75
N ALA A 162 2.54 -1.60 11.94
CA ALA A 162 1.14 -1.30 12.17
C ALA A 162 0.83 0.07 11.54
N VAL A 163 0.09 0.09 10.44
CA VAL A 163 -0.14 1.28 9.61
C VAL A 163 -1.61 1.69 9.57
N GLU A 164 -1.82 2.99 9.41
CA GLU A 164 -3.12 3.62 9.14
C GLU A 164 -2.98 4.69 8.04
N LYS A 165 -4.01 4.82 7.20
CA LYS A 165 -4.15 5.83 6.15
C LYS A 165 -5.41 6.66 6.42
N GLY A 166 -5.42 7.93 6.00
CA GLY A 166 -6.53 8.86 6.22
C GLY A 166 -7.85 8.49 5.54
N ASP A 167 -7.88 7.47 4.69
CA ASP A 167 -9.09 6.89 4.09
C ASP A 167 -9.72 5.75 4.96
N GLY A 168 -9.16 5.49 6.15
CA GLY A 168 -9.58 4.43 7.06
C GLY A 168 -8.91 3.08 6.82
N THR A 169 -8.08 2.94 5.76
CA THR A 169 -7.28 1.74 5.53
C THR A 169 -6.27 1.55 6.67
N HIS A 170 -6.34 0.42 7.36
CA HIS A 170 -5.44 0.08 8.46
C HIS A 170 -5.06 -1.40 8.45
N GLY A 171 -3.96 -1.73 9.13
CA GLY A 171 -3.46 -3.09 9.24
C GLY A 171 -1.93 -3.14 9.24
N TRP A 172 -1.36 -4.12 8.52
CA TRP A 172 0.06 -4.44 8.61
C TRP A 172 0.75 -4.40 7.24
N LEU A 173 1.86 -3.66 7.15
CA LEU A 173 2.68 -3.55 5.94
C LEU A 173 4.06 -4.19 6.17
N PRO A 174 4.52 -5.13 5.32
CA PRO A 174 5.85 -5.73 5.45
C PRO A 174 6.95 -4.69 5.21
N GLY A 175 8.06 -4.79 5.96
CA GLY A 175 9.15 -3.81 5.92
C GLY A 175 9.81 -3.64 4.55
N VAL A 176 9.79 -4.67 3.70
CA VAL A 176 10.28 -4.59 2.30
C VAL A 176 9.45 -3.65 1.42
N ARG A 177 8.20 -3.36 1.79
CA ARG A 177 7.32 -2.42 1.07
C ARG A 177 7.40 -0.98 1.62
N THR A 178 8.52 -0.61 2.24
CA THR A 178 8.68 0.67 2.94
C THR A 178 10.04 1.32 2.67
N ARG A 179 10.08 2.65 2.60
CA ARG A 179 11.34 3.43 2.52
C ARG A 179 11.66 4.20 3.79
N ASN A 180 11.25 3.66 4.94
CA ASN A 180 11.36 4.34 6.21
C ASN A 180 12.81 4.40 6.73
N SER A 181 13.34 5.61 6.88
CA SER A 181 14.63 5.93 7.51
C SER A 181 14.54 6.29 9.00
N THR A 182 13.32 6.45 9.54
CA THR A 182 13.06 6.85 10.93
C THR A 182 12.72 5.62 11.78
N GLU A 183 13.34 5.48 12.95
CA GLU A 183 13.09 4.32 13.79
C GLU A 183 11.66 4.34 14.38
N VAL A 184 10.92 3.25 14.14
CA VAL A 184 9.57 3.03 14.70
C VAL A 184 9.70 2.11 15.90
N ARG A 185 9.13 2.53 17.05
CA ARG A 185 9.07 1.77 18.29
C ARG A 185 8.45 0.38 18.08
N VAL A 186 8.89 -0.60 18.87
CA VAL A 186 8.24 -1.91 18.93
C VAL A 186 6.82 -1.76 19.51
N CYS A 187 5.88 -2.60 19.06
CA CYS A 187 4.53 -2.66 19.62
C CYS A 187 4.55 -3.20 21.06
N SER A 188 3.64 -2.72 21.92
CA SER A 188 3.39 -3.35 23.22
C SER A 188 2.77 -4.76 23.05
N PRO A 189 2.79 -5.63 24.08
CA PRO A 189 2.13 -6.94 24.02
C PRO A 189 0.60 -6.85 23.79
N ASP A 190 0.01 -5.71 24.13
CA ASP A 190 -1.39 -5.33 23.97
C ASP A 190 -1.71 -4.70 22.59
N GLU A 191 -0.74 -4.07 21.92
CA GLU A 191 -0.84 -3.65 20.51
C GLU A 191 -0.52 -4.77 19.51
N ALA A 192 0.35 -5.71 19.90
CA ALA A 192 0.78 -6.81 19.06
C ALA A 192 -0.37 -7.82 18.84
N PRO A 193 -0.69 -8.20 17.59
CA PRO A 193 -1.67 -9.25 17.33
C PRO A 193 -1.22 -10.56 17.97
N ARG A 194 -2.16 -11.38 18.42
CA ARG A 194 -1.82 -12.71 18.92
C ARG A 194 -1.36 -13.59 17.75
N ARG A 195 -0.23 -14.28 17.94
CA ARG A 195 0.14 -15.43 17.11
C ARG A 195 -0.91 -16.53 17.30
N HIS A 196 -1.88 -16.62 16.40
CA HIS A 196 -2.71 -17.81 16.31
C HIS A 196 -1.82 -18.96 15.81
N GLY A 197 -1.48 -19.88 16.72
CA GLY A 197 -0.73 -21.07 16.36
C GLY A 197 -1.56 -21.92 15.40
N GLY A 198 -1.00 -22.21 14.22
CA GLY A 198 -1.54 -23.27 13.37
C GLY A 198 -1.29 -24.62 14.05
N GLY A 199 -2.37 -25.38 14.25
CA GLY A 199 -2.30 -26.83 14.45
C GLY A 199 -2.25 -27.56 13.10
#